data_AF-A0A522W5Q5-F1
#
_entry.id   AF-A0A522W5Q5-F1
#
_cell.length_a   1.000
_cell.length_b   1.000
_cell.length_c   1.000
_cell.angle_alpha   90.00
_cell.angle_beta   90.00
_cell.angle_gamma   90.00
#
_symmetry.space_group_name_H-M   'P 1'
#
loop_
_entity.id
_entity.type
_entity.pdbx_description
1 polymer ?
#
loop_
_entity_poly.entity_id
_entity_poly.type
_entity_poly.pdbx_seq_one_letter_code
_entity_poly.pdbx_strand_id
1 'polypeptide(L)'
;MKRGQPNFEIGDKAHIPDNDMPGWIQALREGGLTDEEIDKMFIRLNKEYAKQKGADVVEQELKNIEDEFIAKSGRYLNEDEKEYFKKGIRERLGIQDAKQ
;
A
#
# COMPACT_ATOMS: atom_id res chain seq x y z
N MET A 1 -28.98 -17.96 2.17
CA MET A 1 -27.85 -17.41 2.95
C MET A 1 -27.12 -16.40 2.09
N LYS A 2 -27.35 -15.09 2.29
CA LYS A 2 -26.68 -14.03 1.53
C LYS A 2 -25.30 -13.81 2.14
N ARG A 3 -24.24 -14.08 1.37
CA ARG A 3 -22.87 -13.69 1.71
C ARG A 3 -22.86 -12.17 1.91
N GLY A 4 -22.56 -11.72 3.13
CA GLY A 4 -22.27 -10.32 3.39
C GLY A 4 -21.05 -9.94 2.58
N GLN A 5 -21.25 -9.13 1.55
CA GLN A 5 -20.16 -8.34 0.99
C GLN A 5 -19.64 -7.44 2.11
N PRO A 6 -18.32 -7.32 2.33
CA PRO A 6 -17.82 -6.31 3.22
C PRO A 6 -18.33 -4.95 2.73
N ASN A 7 -19.09 -4.27 3.59
CA ASN A 7 -19.38 -2.85 3.46
C ASN A 7 -18.04 -2.12 3.49
N PHE A 8 -17.43 -1.95 2.32
CA PHE A 8 -16.48 -0.87 2.12
C PHE A 8 -17.35 0.38 2.13
N GLU A 9 -17.54 0.95 3.31
CA GLU A 9 -18.11 2.28 3.42
C GLU A 9 -17.32 3.18 2.49
N ILE A 10 -18.02 3.81 1.55
CA ILE A 10 -17.53 4.82 0.62
C ILE A 10 -17.27 6.10 1.45
N GLY A 11 -16.45 5.97 2.50
CA GLY A 11 -16.08 7.02 3.45
C GLY A 11 -14.72 7.63 3.12
N ASP A 12 -13.81 6.85 2.55
CA ASP A 12 -12.51 7.35 2.12
C ASP A 12 -12.56 7.70 0.63
N LYS A 13 -13.13 8.87 0.34
CA LYS A 13 -12.83 9.58 -0.90
C LYS A 13 -11.32 9.57 -1.07
N ALA A 14 -10.84 9.12 -2.21
CA ALA A 14 -9.42 9.15 -2.51
C ALA A 14 -8.91 10.59 -2.40
N HIS A 15 -8.15 10.88 -1.34
CA HIS A 15 -7.51 12.18 -1.19
C HIS A 15 -6.15 12.09 -1.86
N ILE A 16 -6.13 12.29 -3.19
CA ILE A 16 -4.91 12.76 -3.84
C ILE A 16 -4.87 14.26 -3.51
N PRO A 17 -3.95 14.73 -2.66
CA PRO A 17 -3.89 16.15 -2.35
C PRO A 17 -3.65 16.93 -3.64
N ASP A 18 -4.47 17.96 -3.90
CA ASP A 18 -4.41 18.83 -5.09
C ASP A 18 -3.01 19.44 -5.33
N ASN A 19 -2.15 19.42 -4.30
CA ASN A 19 -0.77 19.88 -4.35
C ASN A 19 0.15 19.00 -5.23
N ASP A 20 -0.15 17.71 -5.41
CA ASP A 20 0.73 16.79 -6.16
C ASP A 20 0.54 16.91 -7.69
N MET A 21 -0.65 17.32 -8.12
CA MET A 21 -0.94 17.60 -9.52
C MET A 21 -2.14 18.55 -9.60
N PRO A 22 -1.98 19.85 -9.79
CA PRO A 22 -3.13 20.76 -9.88
C PRO A 22 -3.90 20.58 -11.21
N GLY A 23 -5.24 20.53 -11.15
CA GLY A 23 -6.10 20.61 -12.34
C GLY A 23 -6.29 19.35 -13.19
N TRP A 24 -5.63 18.24 -12.84
CA TRP A 24 -5.75 16.97 -13.58
C TRP A 24 -7.16 16.37 -13.60
N ILE A 25 -7.97 16.53 -12.54
CA ILE A 25 -9.37 16.08 -12.55
C ILE A 25 -10.16 16.82 -13.63
N GLN A 26 -9.89 18.12 -13.80
CA GLN A 26 -10.50 18.92 -14.86
C GLN A 26 -10.03 18.45 -16.24
N ALA A 27 -8.74 18.14 -16.40
CA ALA A 27 -8.22 17.58 -17.65
C ALA A 27 -8.85 16.22 -18.02
N LEU A 28 -9.12 15.35 -17.04
CA LEU A 28 -9.80 14.07 -17.27
C LEU A 28 -11.27 14.28 -17.68
N ARG A 29 -11.97 15.24 -17.05
CA ARG A 29 -13.34 15.62 -17.44
C ARG A 29 -13.38 16.22 -18.85
N GLU A 30 -12.45 17.12 -19.16
CA GLU A 30 -12.31 17.69 -20.52
C GLU A 30 -11.95 16.63 -21.56
N GLY A 31 -11.25 15.57 -21.15
CA GLY A 31 -10.99 14.37 -21.94
C GLY A 31 -12.20 13.44 -22.13
N GLY A 32 -13.37 13.77 -21.56
CA GLY A 32 -14.62 13.04 -21.75
C GLY A 32 -14.85 11.91 -20.74
N LEU A 33 -14.04 11.79 -19.69
CA LEU A 33 -14.30 10.82 -18.63
C LEU A 33 -15.44 11.31 -17.73
N THR A 34 -16.32 10.39 -17.37
CA THR A 34 -17.37 10.63 -16.39
C THR A 34 -16.79 10.62 -14.96
N ASP A 35 -17.49 11.28 -14.02
CA ASP A 35 -17.10 11.25 -12.61
C ASP A 35 -17.02 9.82 -12.05
N GLU A 36 -17.87 8.90 -12.51
CA GLU A 36 -17.84 7.50 -12.09
C GLU A 36 -16.57 6.75 -12.56
N GLU A 37 -16.10 7.04 -13.78
CA GLU A 37 -14.85 6.46 -14.31
C GLU A 37 -13.64 7.01 -13.58
N ILE A 38 -13.65 8.31 -13.27
CA ILE A 38 -12.63 8.98 -12.48
C ILE A 38 -12.56 8.35 -11.08
N ASP A 39 -13.69 8.18 -10.40
CA ASP A 39 -13.74 7.54 -9.07
C ASP A 39 -13.22 6.09 -9.08
N LYS A 40 -13.54 5.32 -10.12
CA LYS A 40 -13.00 3.96 -10.29
C LYS A 40 -11.47 3.97 -10.47
N MET A 41 -10.93 4.92 -11.21
CA MET A 41 -9.49 5.11 -11.36
C MET A 41 -8.83 5.45 -10.01
N PHE A 42 -9.45 6.35 -9.25
CA PHE A 42 -8.99 6.72 -7.90
C PHE A 42 -8.95 5.54 -6.94
N ILE A 43 -10.02 4.74 -6.88
CA ILE A 43 -10.07 3.54 -6.05
C ILE A 43 -8.94 2.58 -6.41
N ARG A 44 -8.64 2.43 -7.71
CA ARG A 44 -7.54 1.59 -8.18
C ARG A 44 -6.18 2.16 -7.80
N LEU A 45 -5.95 3.45 -8.02
CA LEU A 45 -4.71 4.13 -7.67
C LEU A 45 -4.42 4.05 -6.17
N ASN A 46 -5.43 4.28 -5.33
CA ASN A 46 -5.28 4.15 -3.88
C ASN A 46 -4.92 2.73 -3.44
N LYS A 47 -5.51 1.71 -4.07
CA LYS A 47 -5.15 0.32 -3.78
C LYS A 47 -3.70 0.02 -4.15
N GLU A 48 -3.24 0.49 -5.31
CA GLU A 48 -1.85 0.29 -5.73
C GLU A 48 -0.87 1.12 -4.87
N TYR A 49 -1.23 2.34 -4.49
CA TYR A 49 -0.42 3.18 -3.62
C TYR A 49 -0.34 2.62 -2.20
N ALA A 50 -1.45 2.08 -1.67
CA ALA A 50 -1.46 1.37 -0.39
C ALA A 50 -0.59 0.10 -0.43
N LYS A 51 -0.59 -0.64 -1.55
CA LYS A 51 0.33 -1.79 -1.74
C LYS A 51 1.78 -1.36 -1.80
N GLN A 52 2.11 -0.30 -2.54
CA GLN A 52 3.47 0.23 -2.65
C GLN A 52 3.97 0.77 -1.32
N LYS A 53 3.19 1.61 -0.62
CA LYS A 53 3.51 2.06 0.73
C LYS A 53 3.66 0.89 1.70
N GLY A 54 2.83 -0.15 1.58
CA GLY A 54 2.99 -1.38 2.37
C GLY A 54 4.35 -2.05 2.14
N ALA A 55 4.78 -2.18 0.88
CA ALA A 55 6.09 -2.74 0.55
C ALA A 55 7.24 -1.87 1.07
N ASP A 56 7.16 -0.54 0.89
CA ASP A 56 8.18 0.40 1.37
C ASP A 56 8.32 0.39 2.90
N VAL A 57 7.20 0.29 3.62
CA VAL A 57 7.18 0.19 5.08
C VAL A 57 7.78 -1.15 5.54
N VAL A 58 7.50 -2.26 4.84
CA VAL A 58 8.08 -3.57 5.17
C VAL A 58 9.60 -3.57 5.00
N GLU A 59 10.11 -3.02 3.90
CA GLU A 59 11.56 -2.92 3.67
C GLU A 59 12.23 -1.97 4.67
N GLN A 60 11.60 -0.85 5.00
CA GLN A 60 12.13 0.10 5.98
C GLN A 60 12.19 -0.50 7.39
N GLU A 61 11.16 -1.24 7.81
CA GLU A 61 11.18 -1.94 9.10
C GLU A 61 12.18 -3.10 9.12
N LEU A 62 12.31 -3.84 8.02
CA LEU A 62 13.34 -4.88 7.90
C LEU A 62 14.72 -4.27 8.08
N LYS A 63 15.01 -3.14 7.46
CA LYS A 63 16.30 -2.45 7.59
C LYS A 63 16.60 -2.09 9.05
N ASN A 64 15.62 -1.59 9.79
CA ASN A 64 15.79 -1.29 11.22
C ASN A 64 16.10 -2.55 12.03
N ILE A 65 15.43 -3.67 11.72
CA ILE A 65 15.71 -4.97 12.36
C ILE A 65 17.12 -5.45 12.00
N GLU A 66 17.54 -5.32 10.74
CA GLU A 66 18.89 -5.66 10.29
C GLU A 66 19.95 -4.85 11.02
N ASP A 67 19.77 -3.53 11.14
CA ASP A 67 20.71 -2.65 11.84
C ASP A 67 20.85 -3.05 13.32
N GLU A 68 19.73 -3.32 14.01
CA GLU A 68 19.76 -3.82 15.39
C GLU A 68 20.40 -5.22 15.50
N PHE A 69 20.12 -6.09 14.54
CA PHE A 69 20.64 -7.45 14.53
C PHE A 69 22.15 -7.47 14.31
N ILE A 70 22.66 -6.63 13.40
CA ILE A 70 24.09 -6.44 13.18
C ILE A 70 24.73 -5.88 14.46
N ALA A 71 24.12 -4.87 15.08
CA ALA A 71 24.65 -4.28 16.31
C ALA A 71 24.74 -5.29 17.48
N LYS A 72 23.80 -6.23 17.58
CA LYS A 72 23.75 -7.24 18.66
C LYS A 72 24.56 -8.50 18.36
N SER A 73 24.56 -8.96 17.12
CA SER A 73 25.13 -10.27 16.73
C SER A 73 26.45 -10.17 15.98
N GLY A 74 26.79 -9.00 15.43
CA GLY A 74 27.97 -8.80 14.58
C GLY A 74 27.87 -9.45 13.19
N ARG A 75 26.70 -9.96 12.80
CA ARG A 75 26.46 -10.54 11.47
C ARG A 75 25.19 -10.01 10.81
N TYR A 76 25.10 -10.20 9.50
CA TYR A 76 23.91 -9.91 8.70
C TYR A 76 22.90 -11.06 8.76
N LEU A 77 21.63 -10.74 8.49
CA LEU A 77 20.59 -11.74 8.25
C LEU A 77 20.83 -12.43 6.90
N ASN A 78 20.59 -13.74 6.84
CA ASN A 78 20.50 -14.45 5.57
C ASN A 78 19.11 -14.28 4.93
N GLU A 79 18.93 -14.74 3.70
CA GLU A 79 17.68 -14.54 2.95
C GLU A 79 16.46 -15.22 3.60
N ASP A 80 16.63 -16.41 4.20
CA ASP A 80 15.54 -17.10 4.89
C ASP A 80 15.09 -16.33 6.15
N GLU A 81 16.05 -15.77 6.90
CA GLU A 81 15.80 -14.94 8.07
C GLU A 81 15.11 -13.63 7.68
N LYS A 82 15.57 -12.98 6.60
CA LYS A 82 14.92 -11.77 6.08
C LYS A 82 13.46 -12.05 5.70
N GLU A 83 13.19 -13.14 4.99
CA GLU A 83 11.81 -13.47 4.61
C GLU A 83 10.93 -13.77 5.83
N TYR A 84 11.49 -14.43 6.85
CA TYR A 84 10.81 -14.63 8.14
C TYR A 84 10.41 -13.29 8.79
N PHE A 85 11.33 -12.32 8.85
CA PHE A 85 11.04 -11.00 9.39
C PHE A 85 10.05 -10.21 8.52
N LYS A 86 10.18 -10.24 7.19
CA LYS A 86 9.24 -9.60 6.27
C LYS A 86 7.82 -10.14 6.48
N LYS A 87 7.67 -11.45 6.64
CA LYS A 87 6.39 -12.07 6.93
C LYS A 87 5.80 -11.57 8.26
N GLY A 88 6.60 -11.55 9.33
CA GLY A 88 6.16 -11.02 10.63
C GLY A 88 5.76 -9.54 10.58
N ILE A 89 6.50 -8.72 9.81
CA ILE A 89 6.18 -7.32 9.58
C ILE A 89 4.84 -7.19 8.84
N ARG A 90 4.65 -7.92 7.75
CA ARG A 90 3.40 -7.92 6.96
C ARG A 90 2.20 -8.32 7.81
N GLU A 91 2.32 -9.39 8.61
CA GLU A 91 1.27 -9.86 9.53
C GLU A 91 0.93 -8.80 10.58
N ARG A 92 1.94 -8.19 11.22
CA ARG A 92 1.74 -7.12 12.21
C ARG A 92 1.07 -5.88 11.64
N LEU A 93 1.42 -5.52 10.40
CA LEU A 93 0.90 -4.34 9.70
C LEU A 93 -0.41 -4.61 8.95
N GLY A 94 -0.91 -5.86 8.95
CA GLY A 94 -2.12 -6.24 8.21
C GLY A 94 -1.97 -6.12 6.69
N ILE A 95 -0.75 -6.12 6.17
CA ILE A 95 -0.46 -6.05 4.74
C ILE A 95 -0.66 -7.45 4.16
N GLN A 96 -1.68 -7.62 3.33
CA GLN A 96 -1.92 -8.88 2.65
C GLN A 96 -0.87 -9.11 1.56
N ASP A 97 -0.32 -10.32 1.49
CA ASP A 97 0.53 -10.72 0.37
C ASP A 97 -0.22 -10.49 -0.95
N ALA A 98 0.40 -9.77 -1.87
CA ALA A 98 -0.05 -9.75 -3.25
C ALA A 98 0.09 -11.17 -3.78
N LYS A 99 -0.98 -11.96 -3.70
CA LYS A 99 -1.04 -13.29 -4.31
C LYS A 99 -0.63 -13.15 -5.78
N GLN A 100 0.47 -13.82 -6.12
CA GLN A 100 0.96 -14.00 -7.48
C GLN A 100 -0.07 -14.74 -8.34
#